data_AF-A0A382MGZ7-F1
#
_entry.id   AF-A0A382MGZ7-F1
#
_cell.length_a   1.000
_cell.length_b   1.000
_cell.length_c   1.000
_cell.angle_alpha   90.00
_cell.angle_beta   90.00
_cell.angle_gamma   90.00
#
_symmetry.space_group_name_H-M   'P 1'
#
loop_
_entity.id
_entity.type
_entity.pdbx_description
1 polymer ?
#
loop_
_entity_poly.entity_id
_entity_poly.type
_entity_poly.pdbx_seq_one_letter_code
_entity_poly.pdbx_strand_id
1 'polypeptide(L)' 'MEEFNMALITTEWRGTEYFPIHDFHHVEFLTGNAKQAAHYYRSTFGFELYAYCGPETGVRD' A
#
# COMPACT_ATOMS: atom_id res chain seq x y z
N MET A 1 16.36 27.30 -25.43
CA MET A 1 15.89 25.91 -25.51
C MET A 1 15.24 25.62 -24.19
N GLU A 2 13.92 25.59 -24.18
CA GLU A 2 13.10 25.40 -22.99
C GLU A 2 13.04 23.89 -22.74
N GLU A 3 13.60 23.43 -21.62
CA GLU A 3 13.56 22.02 -21.24
C GLU A 3 12.11 21.64 -20.93
N PHE A 4 11.51 20.89 -21.85
CA PHE A 4 10.22 20.24 -21.63
C PHE A 4 10.39 19.22 -20.50
N ASN A 5 9.99 19.60 -19.28
CA ASN A 5 9.93 18.72 -18.13
C ASN A 5 8.75 17.74 -18.30
N MET A 6 8.94 16.74 -19.16
CA MET A 6 8.02 15.63 -19.31
C MET A 6 8.39 14.57 -18.28
N ALA A 7 8.01 14.81 -17.01
CA ALA A 7 8.13 13.81 -15.97
C ALA A 7 7.16 12.65 -16.26
N LEU A 8 7.63 11.64 -16.97
CA LEU A 8 6.93 10.37 -17.14
C LEU A 8 7.79 9.29 -16.47
N ILE A 9 7.71 9.23 -15.13
CA ILE A 9 8.34 8.24 -14.26
C ILE A 9 9.87 8.36 -14.20
N THR A 10 10.37 8.93 -13.10
CA THR A 10 11.79 8.94 -12.73
C THR A 10 12.00 8.12 -11.47
N THR A 11 13.16 7.46 -11.36
CA THR A 11 13.59 6.71 -10.17
C THR A 11 14.34 7.57 -9.16
N GLU A 12 14.56 8.85 -9.49
CA GLU A 12 15.32 9.77 -8.64
C GLU A 12 14.42 10.40 -7.56
N TRP A 13 14.82 10.28 -6.29
CA TRP A 13 14.20 11.02 -5.20
C TRP A 13 14.86 12.39 -5.07
N ARG A 14 14.08 13.47 -5.20
CA ARG A 14 14.56 14.88 -5.05
C ARG A 14 14.10 15.55 -3.76
N GLY A 15 13.46 14.82 -2.86
CA GLY A 15 12.97 15.37 -1.59
C GLY A 15 14.05 15.43 -0.52
N THR A 16 13.83 16.28 0.49
CA THR A 16 14.68 16.32 1.68
C THR A 16 14.27 15.20 2.65
N GLU A 17 15.20 14.33 3.03
CA GLU A 17 15.00 13.31 4.05
C GLU A 17 15.28 13.88 5.45
N TYR A 18 14.33 13.75 6.37
CA TYR A 18 14.47 14.17 7.78
C TYR A 18 14.77 13.00 8.72
N PHE A 19 14.64 11.78 8.22
CA PHE A 19 14.85 10.51 8.93
C PHE A 19 15.21 9.41 7.90
N PRO A 20 15.87 8.32 8.31
CA PRO A 20 16.18 7.20 7.41
C PRO A 20 14.90 6.58 6.84
N ILE A 21 14.80 6.53 5.52
CA ILE A 21 13.72 5.84 4.81
C ILE A 21 14.27 4.50 4.30
N HIS A 22 13.57 3.40 4.59
CA HIS A 22 13.99 2.06 4.18
C HIS A 22 13.32 1.60 2.89
N ASP A 23 12.00 1.35 2.95
CA ASP A 23 11.18 0.94 1.80
C ASP A 23 9.68 1.00 2.19
N PHE A 24 8.80 0.69 1.25
CA PHE A 24 7.38 0.46 1.52
C PHE A 24 7.16 -0.77 2.40
N HIS A 25 6.46 -0.59 3.52
CA HIS A 25 6.14 -1.70 4.42
C HIS A 25 4.82 -2.40 4.03
N HIS A 26 3.74 -1.62 3.85
CA HIS A 26 2.42 -2.13 3.47
C HIS A 26 1.54 -1.00 2.92
N VAL A 27 0.41 -1.38 2.31
CA VAL A 27 -0.67 -0.47 1.91
C VAL A 27 -1.93 -0.85 2.68
N GLU A 28 -2.60 0.13 3.27
CA GLU A 28 -3.86 -0.05 3.98
C GLU A 28 -5.03 0.45 3.15
N PHE A 29 -6.06 -0.40 2.97
CA PHE A 29 -7.26 -0.07 2.24
C PHE A 29 -8.44 0.11 3.21
N LEU A 30 -8.97 1.33 3.30
CA LEU A 30 -10.25 1.59 3.95
C LEU A 30 -11.37 1.17 3.01
N THR A 31 -12.12 0.15 3.39
CA THR A 31 -13.16 -0.46 2.55
C THR A 31 -14.45 -0.66 3.32
N GLY A 32 -15.59 -0.67 2.62
CA GLY A 32 -16.88 -0.97 3.25
C GLY A 32 -17.01 -2.43 3.71
N ASN A 33 -16.27 -3.36 3.10
CA ASN A 33 -16.24 -4.76 3.49
C ASN A 33 -14.85 -5.37 3.28
N ALA A 34 -14.06 -5.41 4.34
CA ALA A 34 -12.69 -5.91 4.32
C ALA A 34 -12.59 -7.40 3.93
N LYS A 35 -13.56 -8.24 4.34
CA LYS A 35 -13.54 -9.69 4.02
C LYS A 35 -13.70 -9.92 2.51
N GLN A 36 -14.59 -9.17 1.86
CA GLN A 36 -14.77 -9.26 0.40
C GLN A 36 -13.57 -8.68 -0.35
N ALA A 37 -13.01 -7.56 0.11
CA ALA A 37 -11.81 -6.98 -0.48
C ALA A 37 -10.62 -7.94 -0.42
N ALA A 38 -10.37 -8.55 0.75
CA ALA A 38 -9.34 -9.57 0.90
C ALA A 38 -9.57 -10.74 -0.07
N HIS A 39 -10.79 -11.26 -0.18
CA HIS A 39 -11.12 -12.30 -1.16
C HIS A 39 -10.79 -11.88 -2.59
N TYR A 40 -11.20 -10.68 -3.00
CA TYR A 40 -10.92 -10.15 -4.34
C TYR A 40 -9.42 -10.12 -4.63
N TYR A 41 -8.61 -9.54 -3.74
CA TYR A 41 -7.16 -9.45 -3.94
C TYR A 41 -6.47 -10.82 -3.99
N ARG A 42 -6.93 -11.79 -3.18
CA ARG A 42 -6.45 -13.17 -3.28
C ARG A 42 -6.79 -13.80 -4.63
N SER A 43 -8.05 -13.69 -5.05
CA SER A 43 -8.54 -14.35 -6.26
C SER A 43 -8.02 -13.74 -7.56
N THR A 44 -7.89 -12.42 -7.63
CA THR A 44 -7.56 -11.69 -8.86
C THR A 44 -6.05 -11.45 -8.99
N PHE A 45 -5.36 -11.18 -7.88
CA PHE A 45 -3.94 -10.84 -7.88
C PHE A 45 -3.04 -11.95 -7.33
N GLY A 46 -3.63 -13.07 -6.88
CA GLY A 46 -2.87 -14.20 -6.32
C GLY A 46 -2.27 -13.92 -4.95
N PHE A 47 -2.79 -12.94 -4.22
CA PHE A 47 -2.30 -12.63 -2.87
C PHE A 47 -2.66 -13.74 -1.87
N GLU A 48 -1.89 -13.82 -0.79
CA GLU A 48 -2.13 -14.74 0.32
C GLU A 48 -2.50 -13.97 1.59
N LEU A 49 -3.36 -14.56 2.43
CA LEU A 49 -3.64 -14.00 3.75
C LEU A 49 -2.47 -14.28 4.68
N TYR A 50 -1.82 -13.22 5.14
CA TYR A 50 -0.70 -13.34 6.07
C TYR A 50 -1.13 -13.20 7.53
N ALA A 51 -2.06 -12.29 7.83
CA ALA A 51 -2.55 -12.02 9.18
C ALA A 51 -4.02 -11.57 9.17
N TYR A 52 -4.67 -11.63 10.34
CA TYR A 52 -6.05 -11.21 10.55
C TYR A 52 -6.20 -10.50 11.89
N CYS A 53 -7.03 -9.46 11.93
CA CYS A 53 -7.42 -8.73 13.12
C CYS A 53 -8.91 -8.41 13.05
N GLY A 54 -9.66 -8.75 14.10
CA GLY A 54 -11.09 -8.47 14.21
C GLY A 54 -11.69 -8.98 15.53
N PRO A 55 -13.03 -9.02 15.65
CA PRO A 55 -13.72 -9.46 16.86
C PRO A 55 -13.26 -10.84 17.36
N GLU A 56 -12.97 -11.75 16.44
CA GLU A 56 -12.49 -13.11 16.69
C GLU A 56 -11.07 -13.12 17.29
N THR A 57 -10.30 -12.04 17.14
CA THR A 57 -8.97 -11.85 17.77
C THR A 57 -9.01 -10.90 18.97
N GLY A 58 -10.21 -10.60 19.50
CA GLY A 58 -10.39 -9.73 20.66
C GLY A 58 -10.30 -8.23 20.37
N VAL A 59 -10.17 -7.83 19.11
CA VAL A 59 -10.12 -6.43 18.69
C VAL A 59 -11.53 -5.96 18.33
N ARG A 60 -11.97 -4.87 18.95
CA ARG A 60 -13.37 -4.41 18.94
C ARG A 60 -13.59 -3.07 18.22
N ASP A 61 -12.51 -2.43 17.79
CA ASP A 61 -12.57 -1.14 17.09
C ASP A 61 -13.40 -1.19 15.80
#